data_AF-A0A2H1X3D9-F1
#
_entry.id   AF-A0A2H1X3D9-F1
#
_cell.length_a   1.000
_cell.length_b   1.000
_cell.length_c   1.000
_cell.angle_alpha   90.00
_cell.angle_beta   90.00
_cell.angle_gamma   90.00
#
_symmetry.space_group_name_H-M   'P 1'
#
loop_
_entity.id
_entity.type
_entity.pdbx_description
1 polymer ?
#
loop_
_entity_poly.entity_id
_entity_poly.type
_entity_poly.pdbx_seq_one_letter_code
_entity_poly.pdbx_strand_id
1 'polypeptide(L)'
;CLTSVTSCEGWDITTIEGLGNRKIGYHPIQRTLAEHHGSQCGYCTIGWVMAMHGFLQSNKDATMLDVEKAFGSNVCRCTGYRPILEAFKKFAKDAPKEDRIL
;
A
#
# COMPACT_ATOMS: atom_id res chain seq x y z
N CYS A 1 6.20 6.21 -14.34
CA CYS A 1 6.08 6.69 -15.72
C CYS A 1 7.43 7.00 -16.38
N LEU A 2 8.50 7.23 -15.60
CA LEU A 2 9.80 7.68 -16.12
C LEU A 2 10.76 6.55 -16.50
N THR A 3 10.54 5.33 -16.01
CA THR A 3 11.40 4.18 -16.31
C THR A 3 11.28 3.81 -17.78
N SER A 4 12.41 3.80 -18.50
CA SER A 4 12.46 3.37 -19.90
C SER A 4 12.27 1.85 -19.99
N VAL A 5 11.44 1.39 -20.93
CA VAL A 5 11.24 -0.06 -21.16
C VAL A 5 12.55 -0.74 -21.53
N THR A 6 13.43 -0.07 -22.28
CA THR A 6 14.73 -0.63 -22.68
C THR A 6 15.69 -0.86 -21.51
N SER A 7 15.48 -0.21 -20.37
CA SER A 7 16.28 -0.45 -19.15
C SER A 7 15.79 -1.63 -18.30
N CYS A 8 14.64 -2.22 -18.65
CA CYS A 8 14.02 -3.28 -17.87
C CYS A 8 14.43 -4.71 -18.29
N GLU A 9 15.43 -4.85 -19.17
CA GLU A 9 15.89 -6.17 -19.62
C GLU A 9 16.31 -7.04 -18.41
N GLY A 10 15.78 -8.26 -18.34
CA GLY A 10 16.02 -9.20 -17.24
C GLY A 10 15.32 -8.89 -15.91
N TRP A 11 14.46 -7.86 -15.84
CA TRP A 11 13.70 -7.56 -14.62
C TRP A 11 12.43 -8.39 -14.52
N ASP A 12 12.08 -8.81 -13.30
CA ASP A 12 10.74 -9.33 -12.98
C ASP A 12 9.84 -8.17 -12.50
N ILE A 13 8.85 -7.80 -13.31
CA ILE A 13 8.00 -6.63 -13.07
C ILE A 13 6.63 -7.09 -12.57
N THR A 14 6.30 -6.71 -11.34
CA THR A 14 4.97 -6.92 -10.76
C THR A 14 4.15 -5.63 -10.76
N THR A 15 2.91 -5.71 -11.24
CA THR A 15 1.91 -4.63 -11.16
C THR A 15 0.79 -4.99 -10.17
N ILE A 16 -0.18 -4.07 -10.00
CA ILE A 16 -1.30 -4.26 -9.06
C ILE A 16 -2.11 -5.53 -9.33
N GLU A 17 -2.29 -5.90 -10.60
CA GLU A 17 -3.04 -7.09 -11.01
C GLU A 17 -2.26 -8.38 -10.75
N GLY A 18 -0.93 -8.32 -10.85
CA GLY A 18 -0.03 -9.43 -10.53
C GLY A 18 0.05 -9.70 -9.03
N LEU A 19 -0.07 -8.65 -8.21
CA LEU A 19 -0.09 -8.77 -6.76
C LEU A 19 -1.35 -9.47 -6.23
N GLY A 20 -2.50 -9.22 -6.84
CA GLY A 20 -3.78 -9.82 -6.47
C GLY A 20 -4.94 -9.26 -7.27
N ASN A 21 -5.95 -10.09 -7.53
CA ASN A 21 -7.09 -9.72 -8.37
C ASN A 21 -8.32 -10.61 -8.10
N ARG A 22 -9.43 -10.34 -8.80
CA ARG A 22 -10.70 -11.08 -8.64
C ARG A 22 -10.63 -12.58 -8.93
N LYS A 23 -9.64 -13.04 -9.71
CA LYS A 23 -9.51 -14.45 -10.12
C LYS A 23 -8.72 -15.27 -9.10
N ILE A 24 -7.64 -14.69 -8.54
CA ILE A 24 -6.71 -15.39 -7.64
C ILE A 24 -6.86 -14.98 -6.17
N GLY A 25 -7.64 -13.94 -5.89
CA GLY A 25 -7.78 -13.34 -4.58
C GLY A 25 -6.97 -12.04 -4.46
N TYR A 26 -7.44 -11.16 -3.58
CA TYR A 26 -6.77 -9.90 -3.28
C TYR A 26 -5.70 -10.08 -2.22
N HIS A 27 -4.55 -9.45 -2.44
CA HIS A 27 -3.46 -9.39 -1.48
C HIS A 27 -3.90 -8.69 -0.18
N PRO A 28 -3.39 -9.07 1.00
CA PRO A 28 -3.76 -8.43 2.27
C PRO A 28 -3.72 -6.90 2.22
N ILE A 29 -2.69 -6.29 1.61
CA ILE A 29 -2.59 -4.83 1.45
C ILE A 29 -3.79 -4.25 0.69
N GLN A 30 -4.24 -4.91 -0.40
CA GLN A 30 -5.41 -4.47 -1.17
C GLN A 30 -6.69 -4.55 -0.33
N ARG A 31 -6.86 -5.67 0.40
CA ARG A 31 -8.02 -5.91 1.24
C ARG A 31 -8.09 -4.92 2.41
N THR A 32 -7.02 -4.80 3.19
CA THR A 32 -6.96 -3.92 4.36
C THR A 32 -7.23 -2.47 3.97
N LEU A 33 -6.68 -1.99 2.85
CA LEU A 33 -6.93 -0.62 2.38
C LEU A 33 -8.41 -0.38 2.03
N ALA A 34 -9.06 -1.37 1.41
CA ALA A 34 -10.49 -1.29 1.10
C ALA A 34 -11.37 -1.34 2.35
N GLU A 35 -11.05 -2.23 3.30
CA GLU A 35 -11.77 -2.40 4.57
C GLU A 35 -11.73 -1.15 5.46
N HIS A 36 -10.66 -0.35 5.38
CA HIS A 36 -10.49 0.89 6.15
C HIS A 36 -10.99 2.13 5.41
N HIS A 37 -11.73 1.97 4.31
CA HIS A 37 -12.20 3.10 3.51
C HIS A 37 -11.06 3.98 2.97
N GLY A 38 -9.88 3.39 2.75
CA GLY A 38 -8.69 4.05 2.21
C GLY A 38 -8.76 4.29 0.69
N SER A 39 -9.93 4.06 0.08
CA SER A 39 -10.20 4.33 -1.33
C SER A 39 -11.57 4.98 -1.50
N GLN A 40 -11.62 6.08 -2.26
CA GLN A 40 -12.86 6.74 -2.66
C GLN A 40 -13.00 6.71 -4.19
N CYS A 41 -12.38 7.66 -4.90
CA CYS A 41 -12.39 7.67 -6.37
C CYS A 41 -11.57 6.53 -7.00
N GLY A 42 -10.75 5.82 -6.22
CA GLY A 42 -9.96 4.67 -6.66
C GLY A 42 -8.68 4.99 -7.44
N TYR A 43 -8.54 6.19 -8.02
CA TYR A 43 -7.46 6.46 -8.98
C TYR A 43 -6.04 6.29 -8.39
N CYS A 44 -5.80 6.86 -7.21
CA CYS A 44 -4.47 6.76 -6.57
C CYS A 44 -4.23 5.42 -5.87
N THR A 45 -5.27 4.59 -5.68
CA THR A 45 -5.21 3.38 -4.84
C THR A 45 -4.15 2.40 -5.30
N ILE A 46 -3.97 2.24 -6.62
CA ILE A 46 -2.95 1.35 -7.19
C ILE A 46 -1.53 1.76 -6.77
N GLY A 47 -1.24 3.06 -6.75
CA GLY A 47 0.06 3.58 -6.34
C GLY A 47 0.33 3.39 -4.85
N TRP A 48 -0.69 3.57 -4.01
CA TRP A 48 -0.60 3.32 -2.57
C TRP A 48 -0.33 1.85 -2.26
N VAL A 49 -1.06 0.93 -2.88
CA VAL A 49 -0.86 -0.51 -2.67
C VAL A 49 0.53 -0.94 -3.11
N MET A 50 0.99 -0.53 -4.30
CA MET A 50 2.31 -0.93 -4.81
C MET A 50 3.45 -0.30 -4.00
N ALA A 51 3.30 0.93 -3.54
CA ALA A 51 4.28 1.57 -2.65
C ALA A 51 4.39 0.82 -1.32
N MET A 52 3.26 0.47 -0.68
CA MET A 52 3.26 -0.31 0.56
C MET A 52 3.85 -1.71 0.36
N HIS A 53 3.55 -2.36 -0.76
CA HIS A 53 4.12 -3.67 -1.08
C HIS A 53 5.65 -3.60 -1.21
N GLY A 54 6.18 -2.67 -2.01
CA GLY A 54 7.63 -2.48 -2.16
C GLY A 54 8.30 -2.09 -0.83
N PHE A 55 7.64 -1.25 -0.03
CA PHE A 55 8.11 -0.89 1.30
C PHE A 55 8.28 -2.12 2.22
N LEU A 56 7.29 -3.01 2.29
CA LEU A 56 7.35 -4.21 3.13
C LEU A 56 8.34 -5.26 2.63
N GLN A 57 8.59 -5.35 1.33
CA GLN A 57 9.62 -6.23 0.78
C GLN A 57 11.02 -5.86 1.30
N SER A 58 11.27 -4.56 1.42
CA SER A 58 12.56 -4.03 1.92
C SER A 58 12.60 -3.87 3.44
N ASN A 59 11.46 -3.85 4.14
CA ASN A 59 11.36 -3.53 5.56
C ASN A 59 10.41 -4.50 6.30
N LYS A 60 10.89 -5.70 6.63
CA LYS A 60 10.06 -6.75 7.28
C LYS A 60 9.61 -6.41 8.70
N ASP A 61 10.35 -5.56 9.41
CA ASP A 61 10.10 -5.15 10.80
C ASP A 61 9.81 -3.65 10.91
N ALA A 62 9.08 -3.10 9.94
CA ALA A 62 8.70 -1.70 9.90
C ALA A 62 7.85 -1.30 11.11
N THR A 63 8.11 -0.11 11.67
CA THR A 63 7.28 0.52 12.68
C THR A 63 6.16 1.36 12.05
N MET A 64 5.15 1.74 12.84
CA MET A 64 4.09 2.65 12.41
C MET A 64 4.67 4.01 11.98
N LEU A 65 5.76 4.44 12.60
CA LEU A 65 6.49 5.66 12.23
C LEU A 65 7.17 5.52 10.86
N ASP A 66 7.74 4.35 10.57
CA ASP A 66 8.35 4.09 9.26
C ASP A 66 7.30 4.12 8.16
N VAL A 67 6.13 3.49 8.41
CA VAL A 67 4.97 3.52 7.50
C VAL A 67 4.52 4.96 7.24
N GLU A 68 4.44 5.81 8.26
CA GLU A 68 4.03 7.22 8.10
C GLU A 68 5.01 8.02 7.24
N LYS A 69 6.30 7.73 7.33
CA LYS A 69 7.35 8.40 6.56
C LYS A 69 7.50 7.88 5.13
N ALA A 70 6.99 6.69 4.83
CA ALA A 70 7.27 5.99 3.58
C ALA A 70 6.59 6.58 2.32
N PHE A 71 5.51 7.36 2.47
CA PHE A 71 4.61 7.68 1.35
C PHE A 71 4.51 9.16 0.98
N GLY A 72 5.57 9.93 1.20
CA GLY A 72 5.59 11.37 0.87
C GLY A 72 5.36 11.71 -0.61
N SER A 73 5.59 10.76 -1.52
CA SER A 73 5.39 10.93 -2.97
C SER A 73 4.02 10.46 -3.48
N ASN A 74 3.21 9.83 -2.62
CA ASN A 74 1.89 9.34 -2.99
C ASN A 74 0.81 10.38 -2.64
N VAL A 75 0.12 10.90 -3.65
CA VAL A 75 -0.88 11.96 -3.46
C VAL A 75 -2.29 11.37 -3.52
N CYS A 76 -3.16 11.82 -2.61
CA CYS A 76 -4.58 11.51 -2.64
C CYS A 76 -5.40 12.80 -2.45
N ARG A 77 -6.36 13.02 -3.35
CA ARG A 77 -7.24 14.19 -3.26
C ARG A 77 -8.54 13.95 -2.49
N CYS A 78 -8.94 12.68 -2.32
CA CYS A 78 -10.28 12.33 -1.85
C CYS A 78 -10.30 11.90 -0.38
N THR A 79 -9.36 11.05 0.06
CA THR A 79 -9.44 10.39 1.37
C THR A 79 -8.98 11.23 2.55
N GLY A 80 -8.26 12.32 2.30
CA GLY A 80 -7.59 13.07 3.37
C GLY A 80 -6.49 12.28 4.08
N TYR A 81 -5.98 11.20 3.47
CA TYR A 81 -4.88 10.33 3.91
C TYR A 81 -5.11 9.50 5.17
N ARG A 82 -5.87 9.99 6.17
CA ARG A 82 -6.09 9.29 7.45
C ARG A 82 -6.48 7.80 7.29
N PRO A 83 -7.52 7.42 6.53
CA PRO A 83 -7.91 6.02 6.41
C PRO A 83 -6.85 5.16 5.69
N ILE A 84 -6.01 5.75 4.83
CA ILE A 84 -4.89 5.05 4.19
C ILE A 84 -3.81 4.73 5.23
N LEU A 85 -3.48 5.71 6.07
CA LEU A 85 -2.46 5.55 7.11
C LEU A 85 -2.89 4.55 8.17
N GLU A 86 -4.14 4.60 8.61
CA GLU A 86 -4.72 3.62 9.54
C GLU A 86 -4.67 2.20 8.98
N ALA A 87 -5.04 2.02 7.71
CA ALA A 87 -4.94 0.73 7.03
C ALA A 87 -3.51 0.19 7.01
N PHE A 88 -2.54 1.04 6.64
CA PHE A 88 -1.16 0.60 6.43
C PHE A 88 -0.39 0.41 7.74
N LYS A 89 -0.72 1.17 8.79
CA LYS A 89 -0.12 0.98 10.12
C LYS A 89 -0.42 -0.41 10.70
N LYS A 90 -1.49 -1.10 10.27
CA LYS A 90 -1.75 -2.51 10.66
C LYS A 90 -0.67 -3.51 10.26
N PHE A 91 0.17 -3.17 9.27
CA PHE A 91 1.30 -4.02 8.87
C PHE A 91 2.60 -3.72 9.63
N ALA A 92 2.59 -2.73 10.53
CA ALA A 92 3.74 -2.42 11.34
C ALA A 92 3.85 -3.37 12.54
N LYS A 93 5.09 -3.63 12.99
CA LYS A 93 5.36 -4.54 14.11
C LYS A 93 4.83 -4.04 15.46
N ASP A 94 4.70 -2.73 15.62
CA ASP A 94 4.22 -2.04 16.81
C ASP A 94 2.75 -1.63 16.70
N ALA A 95 2.03 -2.14 15.69
CA ALA A 95 0.60 -1.96 15.56
C ALA A 95 -0.14 -2.55 16.78
N PRO A 96 -1.12 -1.84 17.36
CA PRO A 96 -1.99 -2.39 18.38
C PRO A 96 -2.73 -3.63 17.87
N LYS A 97 -2.88 -4.66 18.71
CA LYS A 97 -3.54 -5.92 18.35
C LYS A 97 -5.07 -5.83 18.25
N GLU A 98 -5.66 -4.73 18.72
CA GLU A 98 -7.11 -4.46 18.71
C GLU A 98 -7.37 -3.06 18.17
N ASP A 99 -8.42 -2.93 17.36
CA ASP A 99 -8.95 -1.65 16.91
C ASP A 99 -9.51 -0.90 18.13
N ARG A 100 -8.72 0.06 18.65
CA ARG A 100 -9.21 0.99 19.67
C ARG A 100 -10.25 1.90 19.01
N ILE A 101 -11.50 1.49 19.06
CA ILE A 101 -12.63 2.41 18.98
C ILE A 101 -12.62 3.19 20.29
N LEU A 102 -12.09 4.41 20.26
CA LEU A 102 -12.38 5.47 21.23
C LEU A 102 -12.95 6.65 20.47
#